data_AF-A0A965PTR0-F1
#
_entry.id   AF-A0A965PTR0-F1
#
_cell.length_a   1.000
_cell.length_b   1.000
_cell.length_c   1.000
_cell.angle_alpha   90.00
_cell.angle_beta   90.00
_cell.angle_gamma   90.00
#
_symmetry.space_group_name_H-M   'P 1'
#
loop_
_entity.id
_entity.type
_entity.pdbx_description
1 polymer ?
#
loop_
_entity_poly.entity_id
_entity_poly.type
_entity_poly.pdbx_seq_one_letter_code
_entity_poly.pdbx_strand_id
1 'polypeptide(L)'
;MLHHLTKGHEETMDFTRIKSDVNGNPRFVVHFLTLEPEGADHGAMTISQRYQRVIKAANKLGGRRYHNKAYGGGIVFQAYECELPRLVAMIRALVGARQI
;
A
#
# COMPACT_ATOMS: atom_id res chain seq x y z
N MET A 1 -20.93 34.02 6.37
CA MET A 1 -20.91 32.94 7.39
C MET A 1 -20.46 31.68 6.67
N LEU A 2 -19.48 30.97 7.22
CA LEU A 2 -18.49 30.15 6.52
C LEU A 2 -19.02 29.19 5.42
N HIS A 3 -18.36 29.24 4.26
CA HIS A 3 -18.29 28.12 3.32
C HIS A 3 -17.56 26.96 4.02
N HIS A 4 -18.27 25.90 4.38
CA HIS A 4 -17.66 24.64 4.80
C HIS A 4 -17.18 23.91 3.55
N LEU A 5 -16.02 24.31 3.04
CA LEU A 5 -15.25 23.54 2.07
C LEU A 5 -14.81 22.24 2.75
N THR A 6 -15.55 21.16 2.53
CA THR A 6 -15.04 19.81 2.75
C THR A 6 -13.87 19.62 1.80
N LYS A 7 -12.65 19.88 2.27
CA LYS A 7 -11.44 19.31 1.66
C LYS A 7 -11.58 17.79 1.80
N GLY A 8 -12.24 17.16 0.83
CA GLY A 8 -11.97 15.76 0.54
C GLY A 8 -10.50 15.73 0.16
N HIS A 9 -9.66 15.34 1.11
CA HIS A 9 -8.27 15.03 0.81
C HIS A 9 -8.35 13.86 -0.17
N GLU A 10 -8.21 14.13 -1.46
CA GLU A 10 -7.76 13.11 -2.40
C GLU A 10 -6.44 12.63 -1.79
N GLU A 11 -6.48 11.50 -1.07
CA GLU A 11 -5.28 10.77 -0.70
C GLU A 11 -4.63 10.39 -2.03
N THR A 12 -3.76 11.26 -2.56
CA THR A 12 -2.81 10.90 -3.60
C THR A 12 -1.98 9.76 -3.03
N MET A 13 -2.39 8.53 -3.34
CA MET A 13 -1.65 7.36 -2.93
C MET A 13 -0.31 7.39 -3.66
N ASP A 14 0.78 7.48 -2.89
CA ASP A 14 2.14 7.61 -3.42
C ASP A 14 2.61 6.28 -4.05
N PHE A 15 2.12 6.02 -5.25
CA PHE A 15 2.65 5.01 -6.14
C PHE A 15 3.74 5.60 -6.99
N THR A 16 4.87 4.92 -7.05
CA THR A 16 5.93 5.24 -8.00
C THR A 16 5.94 4.20 -9.11
N ARG A 17 5.76 4.65 -10.34
CA ARG A 17 5.93 3.78 -11.51
C ARG A 17 7.39 3.40 -11.63
N ILE A 18 7.66 2.10 -11.72
CA ILE A 18 8.99 1.56 -12.00
C ILE A 18 9.02 1.00 -13.42
N LYS A 19 10.21 0.60 -13.89
CA LYS A 19 10.36 -0.05 -15.21
C LYS A 19 9.32 -1.18 -15.35
N SER A 20 8.62 -1.24 -16.47
CA SER A 20 7.74 -2.37 -16.79
C SER A 20 8.47 -3.72 -16.71
N ASP A 21 7.72 -4.82 -16.62
CA ASP A 21 8.31 -6.16 -16.74
C ASP A 21 8.83 -6.45 -18.17
N VAL A 22 9.34 -7.66 -18.39
CA VAL A 22 9.89 -8.09 -19.70
C VAL A 22 8.82 -8.08 -20.80
N ASN A 23 7.55 -8.28 -20.44
CA ASN A 23 6.40 -8.32 -21.36
C ASN A 23 5.75 -6.93 -21.53
N GLY A 24 6.30 -5.88 -20.93
CA GLY A 24 5.76 -4.52 -21.00
C GLY A 24 4.69 -4.20 -19.96
N ASN A 25 4.33 -5.14 -19.07
CA ASN A 25 3.30 -4.89 -18.07
C ASN A 25 3.76 -3.81 -17.08
N PRO A 26 2.91 -2.81 -16.79
CA PRO A 26 3.27 -1.75 -15.87
C PRO A 26 3.48 -2.28 -14.46
N ARG A 27 4.44 -1.67 -13.75
CA ARG A 27 4.75 -2.00 -12.36
C ARG A 27 4.78 -0.73 -11.51
N PHE A 28 4.14 -0.79 -10.37
CA PHE A 28 4.06 0.31 -9.42
C PHE A 28 4.53 -0.14 -8.06
N VAL A 29 5.40 0.64 -7.41
CA VAL A 29 5.82 0.43 -6.03
C VAL A 29 5.11 1.42 -5.12
N VAL A 30 4.72 0.95 -3.93
CA VAL A 30 4.17 1.77 -2.86
C VAL A 30 4.89 1.44 -1.55
N HIS A 31 5.05 2.45 -0.69
CA HIS A 31 5.63 2.25 0.63
C HIS A 31 4.67 1.45 1.53
N PHE A 32 5.18 0.50 2.33
CA PHE A 32 4.31 -0.37 3.14
C PHE A 32 3.45 0.38 4.17
N LEU A 33 3.94 1.52 4.68
CA LEU A 33 3.20 2.35 5.64
C LEU A 33 1.89 2.90 5.04
N THR A 34 1.87 3.21 3.75
CA THR A 34 0.65 3.69 3.05
C THR A 34 -0.44 2.61 3.01
N LEU A 35 -0.05 1.34 3.10
CA LEU A 35 -0.94 0.19 3.06
C LEU A 35 -1.40 -0.27 4.45
N GLU A 36 -0.87 0.32 5.52
CA GLU A 36 -1.39 0.06 6.86
C GLU A 36 -2.72 0.79 7.06
N PRO A 37 -3.69 0.17 7.74
CA PRO A 37 -4.93 0.85 8.07
C PRO A 37 -4.66 1.95 9.11
N GLU A 38 -5.38 3.06 8.97
CA GLU A 38 -5.35 4.15 9.94
C GLU A 38 -5.76 3.64 11.33
N GLY A 39 -5.11 4.16 12.38
CA GLY A 39 -5.42 3.80 13.76
C GLY A 39 -5.00 2.39 14.17
N ALA A 40 -4.22 1.66 13.36
CA ALA A 40 -3.59 0.43 13.83
C ALA A 40 -2.66 0.72 15.02
N ASP A 41 -2.78 -0.07 16.10
CA ASP A 41 -1.83 0.00 17.21
C ASP A 41 -0.44 -0.43 16.73
N HIS A 42 0.35 0.58 16.40
CA HIS A 42 1.72 0.44 15.92
C HIS A 42 2.73 0.24 17.06
N GLY A 43 2.33 0.46 18.32
CA GLY A 43 3.19 0.27 19.49
C GLY A 43 3.35 -1.20 19.87
N ALA A 44 2.36 -2.05 19.56
CA ALA A 44 2.37 -3.48 19.86
C ALA A 44 3.28 -4.32 18.94
N MET A 45 3.71 -3.79 17.79
CA MET A 45 4.48 -4.53 16.79
C MET A 45 5.74 -3.77 16.36
N THR A 46 6.84 -4.51 16.22
CA THR A 46 8.05 -4.00 15.56
C THR A 46 7.78 -3.60 14.11
N ILE A 47 8.58 -2.70 13.56
CA ILE A 47 8.51 -2.29 12.16
C ILE A 47 8.58 -3.48 11.19
N SER A 48 9.39 -4.49 11.53
CA SER A 48 9.52 -5.73 10.76
C SER A 48 8.23 -6.56 10.76
N GLN A 49 7.57 -6.70 11.92
CA GLN A 49 6.30 -7.41 12.02
C GLN A 49 5.18 -6.70 11.25
N ARG A 50 5.12 -5.36 11.34
CA ARG A 50 4.20 -4.53 10.57
C ARG A 50 4.40 -4.73 9.07
N TYR A 51 5.64 -4.66 8.60
CA TYR A 51 5.96 -4.89 7.19
C TYR A 51 5.58 -6.31 6.74
N GLN A 52 5.90 -7.35 7.52
CA GLN A 52 5.52 -8.73 7.21
C GLN A 52 4.00 -8.93 7.15
N ARG A 53 3.24 -8.26 8.03
CA ARG A 53 1.77 -8.27 8.02
C ARG A 53 1.24 -7.71 6.71
N VAL A 54 1.75 -6.56 6.27
CA VAL A 54 1.37 -5.93 5.00
C VAL A 54 1.76 -6.82 3.81
N ILE A 55 2.96 -7.39 3.78
CA ILE A 55 3.38 -8.33 2.73
C ILE A 55 2.41 -9.52 2.63
N LYS A 56 2.05 -10.13 3.77
CA LYS A 56 1.11 -11.27 3.78
C LYS A 56 -0.26 -10.91 3.20
N ALA A 57 -0.75 -9.69 3.45
CA ALA A 57 -1.99 -9.21 2.85
C ALA A 57 -1.82 -8.93 1.35
N ALA A 58 -0.76 -8.21 0.96
CA ALA A 58 -0.48 -7.86 -0.43
C ALA A 58 -0.24 -9.09 -1.33
N ASN A 59 0.42 -10.13 -0.82
CA ASN A 59 0.67 -11.37 -1.56
C ASN A 59 -0.64 -12.06 -2.01
N LYS A 60 -1.74 -11.91 -1.25
CA LYS A 60 -3.06 -12.44 -1.64
C LYS A 60 -3.65 -11.75 -2.87
N LEU A 61 -3.14 -10.56 -3.20
CA LEU A 61 -3.62 -9.68 -4.26
C LEU A 61 -2.54 -9.47 -5.33
N GLY A 62 -1.56 -10.37 -5.42
CA GLY A 62 -0.50 -10.33 -6.44
C GLY A 62 0.64 -9.34 -6.16
N GLY A 63 0.61 -8.63 -5.03
CA GLY A 63 1.71 -7.78 -4.59
C GLY A 63 2.94 -8.62 -4.22
N ARG A 64 4.13 -8.08 -4.44
CA ARG A 64 5.40 -8.72 -4.04
C ARG A 64 6.28 -7.77 -3.24
N ARG A 65 7.10 -8.35 -2.37
CA ARG A 65 8.12 -7.59 -1.63
C ARG A 65 9.06 -6.89 -2.60
N TYR A 66 9.25 -5.59 -2.41
CA TYR A 66 10.20 -4.78 -3.15
C TYR A 66 11.26 -4.23 -2.19
N HIS A 67 12.45 -4.82 -2.23
CA HIS A 67 13.57 -4.43 -1.38
C HIS A 67 14.46 -3.44 -2.13
N ASN A 68 14.35 -2.15 -1.79
CA ASN A 68 15.20 -1.08 -2.29
C ASN A 68 15.57 -0.16 -1.12
N LYS A 69 16.82 0.31 -1.07
CA LYS A 69 17.32 1.30 -0.11
C LYS A 69 16.51 2.60 -0.10
N ALA A 70 16.01 3.05 -1.25
CA ALA A 70 15.25 4.30 -1.37
C ALA A 70 13.89 4.27 -0.67
N TYR A 71 13.30 3.08 -0.48
CA TYR A 71 11.92 2.94 0.05
C TYR A 71 11.86 2.33 1.44
N GLY A 72 12.97 1.83 2.02
CA GLY A 72 12.93 1.21 3.36
C GLY A 72 12.02 -0.04 3.51
N GLY A 73 11.27 -0.43 2.47
CA GLY A 73 10.25 -1.48 2.48
C GLY A 73 9.11 -1.18 1.50
N GLY A 74 9.27 -1.49 0.22
CA GLY A 74 8.22 -1.31 -0.78
C GLY A 74 7.43 -2.58 -1.04
N ILE A 75 6.22 -2.43 -1.57
CA ILE A 75 5.46 -3.50 -2.21
C ILE A 75 5.29 -3.11 -3.67
N VAL A 76 5.62 -4.02 -4.59
CA VAL A 76 5.41 -3.84 -6.02
C VAL A 76 4.15 -4.58 -6.47
N PHE A 77 3.36 -3.91 -7.29
CA PHE A 77 2.21 -4.47 -8.00
C PHE A 77 2.47 -4.42 -9.49
N GLN A 78 2.10 -5.49 -10.19
CA GLN A 78 1.96 -5.49 -11.63
C GLN A 78 0.47 -5.28 -11.93
N ALA A 79 0.08 -4.02 -12.07
CA ALA A 79 -1.31 -3.59 -12.20
C ALA A 79 -1.36 -2.28 -12.99
N TYR A 80 -2.53 -1.96 -13.55
CA TYR A 80 -2.77 -0.68 -14.21
C TYR A 80 -3.14 0.42 -13.19
N GLU A 81 -2.93 1.68 -13.56
CA GLU A 81 -3.15 2.84 -12.68
C GLU A 81 -4.58 2.89 -12.12
N CYS A 82 -5.58 2.51 -12.92
CA CYS A 82 -6.99 2.46 -12.52
C CYS A 82 -7.30 1.38 -11.46
N GLU A 83 -6.43 0.38 -11.30
CA GLU A 83 -6.61 -0.71 -10.34
C GLU A 83 -5.96 -0.41 -8.98
N LEU A 84 -4.99 0.52 -8.95
CA LEU A 84 -4.19 0.81 -7.76
C LEU A 84 -5.04 1.21 -6.54
N PRO A 85 -6.04 2.11 -6.65
CA PRO A 85 -6.86 2.49 -5.49
C PRO A 85 -7.62 1.31 -4.90
N ARG A 86 -8.15 0.43 -5.75
CA ARG A 86 -8.86 -0.78 -5.34
C ARG A 86 -7.93 -1.74 -4.61
N LEU A 87 -6.72 -1.95 -5.12
CA LEU A 87 -5.73 -2.81 -4.48
C LEU A 87 -5.40 -2.32 -3.07
N VAL A 88 -5.21 -1.02 -2.87
CA VAL A 88 -4.93 -0.49 -1.53
C VAL A 88 -6.10 -0.67 -0.57
N ALA A 89 -7.33 -0.37 -1.00
CA ALA A 89 -8.51 -0.57 -0.18
C ALA A 89 -8.64 -2.03 0.28
N MET A 90 -8.41 -2.99 -0.62
CA MET A 90 -8.45 -4.41 -0.31
C MET A 90 -7.32 -4.84 0.64
N ILE A 91 -6.10 -4.28 0.49
CA ILE A 91 -4.98 -4.58 1.39
C ILE A 91 -5.24 -4.03 2.78
N ARG A 92 -5.66 -2.76 2.91
CA ARG A 92 -6.01 -2.13 4.20
C ARG A 92 -7.08 -2.97 4.92
N ALA A 93 -8.11 -3.42 4.20
CA ALA A 93 -9.13 -4.33 4.74
C ALA A 93 -8.54 -5.67 5.23
N LEU A 94 -7.68 -6.31 4.43
CA LEU A 94 -7.03 -7.58 4.82
C LEU A 94 -6.06 -7.45 6.00
N VAL A 95 -5.39 -6.30 6.14
CA VAL A 95 -4.50 -6.01 7.26
C VAL A 95 -5.31 -5.74 8.54
N GLY A 96 -6.42 -5.00 8.44
CA GLY A 96 -7.31 -4.68 9.56
C GLY A 96 -8.13 -5.88 10.05
N ALA A 97 -8.60 -6.75 9.15
CA ALA A 97 -9.42 -7.92 9.49
C ALA A 97 -8.71 -9.00 10.32
N ARG A 98 -7.39 -8.90 10.52
CA ARG A 98 -6.59 -9.89 11.26
C ARG A 98 -6.26 -9.46 12.70
N GLN A 99 -7.04 -8.55 13.25
CA GLN A 99 -7.05 -8.16 14.67
C GLN A 99 -7.94 -9.12 15.48
N ILE A 100 -7.63 -10.42 15.50
CA ILE A 100 -8.25 -11.40 16.40
C ILE A 100 -7.21 -12.44 16.79
#